data_AF-A0A9W5AZC2-F1
#
_entry.id   AF-A0A9W5AZC2-F1
#
_cell.length_a   1.000
_cell.length_b   1.000
_cell.length_c   1.000
_cell.angle_alpha   90.00
_cell.angle_beta   90.00
_cell.angle_gamma   90.00
#
_symmetry.space_group_name_H-M   'P 1'
#
loop_
_entity.id
_entity.type
_entity.pdbx_description
1 polymer ?
#
loop_
_entity_poly.entity_id
_entity_poly.type
_entity_poly.pdbx_seq_one_letter_code
_entity_poly.pdbx_strand_id
1 'polypeptide(L)'
;MSGISLILDVSDLETAERKLRPLFDFEATELMSAIGAVGENQTRRRIAEEKTAPDGTPWKPNHAGTPILVATGQHLLSSLVWTASAEEAEWGSTWEYAHVHQDGMTIVPKNADRLAFQIGGQAIFAKEVEIPARPFAGLSEENRRELLDVITDHFGGLLQ
;
A
#
# COMPACT_ATOMS: atom_id res chain seq x y z
N MET A 1 -33.66 -65.83 -7.08
CA MET A 1 -33.48 -64.66 -6.21
C MET A 1 -33.39 -63.44 -7.09
N SER A 2 -34.33 -62.51 -6.99
CA SER A 2 -34.28 -61.23 -7.72
C SER A 2 -33.63 -60.18 -6.83
N GLY A 3 -32.59 -59.52 -7.31
CA GLY A 3 -31.91 -58.43 -6.62
C GLY A 3 -31.91 -57.16 -7.48
N ILE A 4 -31.98 -56.01 -6.82
CA ILE A 4 -31.84 -54.69 -7.45
C ILE A 4 -30.40 -54.22 -7.24
N SER A 5 -29.79 -53.68 -8.29
CA SER A 5 -28.47 -53.04 -8.26
C SER A 5 -28.63 -51.56 -8.59
N LEU A 6 -27.86 -50.72 -7.89
CA LEU A 6 -27.70 -49.30 -8.17
C LEU A 6 -26.23 -49.07 -8.54
N ILE A 7 -26.00 -48.47 -9.71
CA ILE A 7 -24.68 -48.07 -10.19
C ILE A 7 -24.65 -46.55 -10.17
N LEU A 8 -23.71 -45.97 -9.43
CA LEU A 8 -23.45 -44.54 -9.43
C LEU A 8 -22.26 -44.25 -10.36
N ASP A 9 -22.43 -43.34 -11.31
CA ASP A 9 -21.33 -42.80 -12.11
C ASP A 9 -20.70 -41.62 -11.36
N VAL A 10 -19.40 -41.70 -11.09
CA VAL A 10 -18.62 -40.70 -10.35
C VAL A 10 -17.58 -40.00 -11.23
N SER A 11 -17.59 -40.22 -12.55
CA SER A 11 -16.59 -39.67 -13.48
C SER A 11 -16.58 -38.13 -13.48
N ASP A 12 -17.75 -37.51 -13.31
CA ASP A 12 -17.89 -36.06 -13.19
C ASP A 12 -17.33 -35.53 -11.85
N LEU A 13 -17.41 -36.32 -10.79
CA LEU A 13 -16.89 -35.96 -9.47
C LEU A 13 -15.36 -35.93 -9.46
N GLU A 14 -14.70 -36.92 -10.07
CA GLU A 14 -13.24 -36.94 -10.23
C GLU A 14 -12.75 -35.75 -11.09
N THR A 15 -13.56 -35.33 -12.06
CA THR A 15 -13.25 -34.17 -12.90
C THR A 15 -13.40 -32.86 -12.13
N ALA A 16 -14.43 -32.73 -11.29
CA ALA A 16 -14.59 -31.58 -10.39
C ALA A 16 -13.47 -31.53 -9.34
N GLU A 17 -13.12 -32.66 -8.72
CA GLU A 17 -12.04 -32.77 -7.74
C GLU A 17 -10.70 -32.30 -8.33
N ARG A 18 -10.32 -32.77 -9.52
CA ARG A 18 -9.08 -32.35 -10.18
C ARG A 18 -9.00 -30.85 -10.45
N LYS A 19 -10.12 -30.23 -10.82
CA LYS A 19 -10.20 -28.78 -11.07
C LYS A 19 -10.16 -27.95 -9.79
N LEU A 20 -10.67 -28.48 -8.68
CA LEU A 20 -10.74 -27.77 -7.41
C LEU A 20 -9.51 -27.99 -6.52
N ARG A 21 -8.76 -29.08 -6.73
CA ARG A 21 -7.55 -29.41 -5.95
C ARG A 21 -6.57 -28.23 -5.79
N PRO A 22 -6.26 -27.43 -6.84
CA PRO A 22 -5.37 -26.27 -6.69
C PRO A 22 -5.86 -25.20 -5.70
N LEU A 23 -7.18 -25.09 -5.46
CA LEU A 23 -7.72 -24.18 -4.46
C LEU A 23 -7.53 -24.69 -3.03
N PHE A 24 -7.51 -26.02 -2.85
CA PHE A 24 -7.30 -26.63 -1.53
C PHE A 24 -5.82 -26.68 -1.14
N ASP A 25 -4.93 -26.77 -2.13
CA ASP A 25 -3.48 -26.73 -1.95
C ASP A 25 -2.91 -25.29 -2.04
N PHE A 26 -3.77 -24.28 -2.03
CA PHE A 26 -3.39 -22.87 -2.18
C PHE A 26 -2.57 -22.39 -0.98
N GLU A 27 -1.36 -21.90 -1.27
CA GLU A 27 -0.46 -21.29 -0.30
C GLU A 27 -0.58 -19.76 -0.34
N ALA A 28 -1.33 -19.21 0.61
CA ALA A 28 -1.67 -17.79 0.63
C ALA A 28 -0.45 -16.85 0.70
N THR A 29 0.64 -17.29 1.30
CA THR A 29 1.86 -16.48 1.49
C THR A 29 2.37 -15.88 0.18
N GLU A 30 2.33 -16.62 -0.95
CA GLU A 30 2.81 -16.10 -2.23
C GLU A 30 1.91 -14.98 -2.76
N LEU A 31 0.59 -15.16 -2.70
CA LEU A 31 -0.38 -14.13 -3.08
C LEU A 31 -0.26 -12.90 -2.18
N MET A 32 -0.18 -13.09 -0.87
CA MET A 32 -0.08 -11.98 0.09
C MET A 32 1.24 -11.21 -0.06
N SER A 33 2.35 -11.92 -0.37
CA SER A 33 3.62 -11.30 -0.73
C SER A 33 3.51 -10.43 -1.97
N ALA A 34 2.83 -10.93 -3.03
CA ALA A 34 2.57 -10.16 -4.23
C ALA A 34 1.70 -8.91 -3.95
N ILE A 35 0.64 -9.06 -3.14
CA ILE A 35 -0.21 -7.95 -2.70
C ILE A 35 0.60 -6.88 -1.97
N GLY A 36 1.45 -7.29 -1.01
CA GLY A 36 2.31 -6.37 -0.26
C GLY A 36 3.28 -5.61 -1.16
N ALA A 37 3.92 -6.31 -2.10
CA ALA A 37 4.82 -5.70 -3.07
C ALA A 37 4.10 -4.70 -4.00
N VAL A 38 2.91 -5.03 -4.49
CA VAL A 38 2.11 -4.13 -5.33
C VAL A 38 1.65 -2.91 -4.53
N GLY A 39 1.16 -3.08 -3.30
CA GLY A 39 0.75 -1.97 -2.43
C GLY A 39 1.89 -1.00 -2.10
N GLU A 40 3.09 -1.52 -1.84
CA GLU A 40 4.30 -0.70 -1.65
C GLU A 40 4.65 0.07 -2.92
N ASN A 41 4.66 -0.61 -4.08
CA ASN A 41 5.02 0.00 -5.36
C ASN A 41 4.02 1.08 -5.76
N GLN A 42 2.73 0.84 -5.55
CA GLN A 42 1.67 1.82 -5.70
C GLN A 42 1.90 3.06 -4.82
N THR A 43 2.29 2.86 -3.56
CA THR A 43 2.61 3.97 -2.64
C THR A 43 3.84 4.75 -3.11
N ARG A 44 4.85 4.04 -3.62
CA ARG A 44 6.05 4.61 -4.23
C ARG A 44 5.71 5.45 -5.47
N ARG A 45 4.88 4.94 -6.38
CA ARG A 45 4.39 5.63 -7.57
C ARG A 45 3.63 6.89 -7.21
N ARG A 46 2.74 6.82 -6.22
CA ARG A 46 2.02 7.99 -5.70
C ARG A 46 2.97 9.10 -5.25
N ILE A 47 3.96 8.72 -4.44
CA ILE A 47 4.96 9.66 -3.93
C ILE A 47 5.84 10.20 -5.03
N ALA A 48 6.30 9.39 -5.98
CA ALA A 48 7.25 9.79 -7.00
C ALA A 48 6.61 10.57 -8.16
N GLU A 49 5.39 10.19 -8.56
CA GLU A 49 4.79 10.56 -9.86
C GLU A 49 3.41 11.20 -9.71
N GLU A 50 2.45 10.55 -9.03
CA GLU A 50 1.04 10.98 -9.04
C GLU A 50 0.81 12.29 -8.27
N LYS A 51 1.50 12.47 -7.14
CA LYS A 51 1.41 13.65 -6.25
C LYS A 51 0.00 13.97 -5.75
N THR A 52 -0.83 12.95 -5.60
CA THR A 52 -2.21 13.02 -5.09
C THR A 52 -2.37 12.13 -3.86
N ALA A 53 -3.32 12.47 -2.99
CA ALA A 53 -3.77 11.60 -1.92
C ALA A 53 -4.57 10.40 -2.48
N PRO A 54 -4.82 9.34 -1.67
CA PRO A 54 -5.61 8.19 -2.10
C PRO A 54 -7.01 8.54 -2.61
N ASP A 55 -7.60 9.63 -2.12
CA ASP A 55 -8.89 10.15 -2.58
C ASP A 55 -8.82 10.92 -3.91
N GLY A 56 -7.63 11.08 -4.48
CA GLY A 56 -7.38 11.82 -5.72
C GLY A 56 -7.06 13.31 -5.51
N THR A 57 -7.10 13.83 -4.28
CA THR A 57 -6.82 15.25 -4.02
C THR A 57 -5.32 15.56 -4.22
N PRO A 58 -4.94 16.54 -5.05
CA PRO A 58 -3.54 16.94 -5.19
C PRO A 58 -2.94 17.44 -3.87
N TRP A 59 -1.71 17.05 -3.57
CA TRP A 59 -1.04 17.51 -2.36
C TRP A 59 -0.70 19.00 -2.42
N LYS A 60 -0.82 19.68 -1.27
CA LYS A 60 -0.37 21.08 -1.16
C LYS A 60 1.13 21.20 -1.45
N PRO A 61 1.57 22.18 -2.24
CA PRO A 61 2.99 22.40 -2.52
C PRO A 61 3.77 22.68 -1.24
N ASN A 62 5.09 22.48 -1.29
CA ASN A 62 5.99 22.92 -0.22
C ASN A 62 6.52 24.32 -0.53
N HIS A 63 6.95 25.04 0.51
CA HIS A 63 7.52 26.39 0.37
C HIS A 63 8.94 26.38 -0.20
N ALA A 64 9.62 25.24 -0.22
CA ALA A 64 10.99 25.11 -0.72
C ALA A 64 11.07 24.99 -2.25
N GLY A 65 9.94 24.80 -2.95
CA GLY A 65 9.92 24.58 -4.40
C GLY A 65 10.52 23.24 -4.85
N THR A 66 10.74 22.31 -3.92
CA THR A 66 11.29 20.97 -4.21
C THR A 66 10.18 19.98 -4.54
N PRO A 67 10.48 18.80 -5.12
CA PRO A 67 9.47 17.77 -5.31
C PRO A 67 8.80 17.39 -3.97
N ILE A 68 7.46 17.43 -3.96
CA ILE A 68 6.65 17.12 -2.78
C ILE A 68 6.93 15.67 -2.35
N LEU A 69 7.21 15.48 -1.05
CA LEU A 69 7.56 14.21 -0.41
C LEU A 69 8.80 13.47 -0.96
N VAL A 70 9.54 14.08 -1.89
CA VAL A 70 10.72 13.48 -2.56
C VAL A 70 11.83 14.51 -2.75
N ALA A 71 12.13 15.28 -1.71
CA ALA A 71 13.20 16.28 -1.81
C ALA A 71 14.54 15.63 -2.21
N THR A 72 14.92 14.53 -1.53
CA THR A 72 16.09 13.70 -1.87
C THR A 72 15.73 12.25 -2.20
N GLY A 73 14.52 11.80 -1.82
CA GLY A 73 14.10 10.40 -1.91
C GLY A 73 14.71 9.46 -0.85
N GLN A 74 15.70 9.92 -0.07
CA GLN A 74 16.46 9.11 0.91
C GLN A 74 15.75 8.89 2.26
N HIS A 75 14.59 9.49 2.46
CA HIS A 75 13.81 9.36 3.68
C HIS A 75 12.54 8.59 3.40
N LEU A 76 11.42 9.28 3.23
CA LEU A 76 10.11 8.66 3.05
C LEU A 76 10.11 7.60 1.94
N LEU A 77 10.52 7.95 0.73
CA LEU A 77 10.46 7.05 -0.44
C LEU A 77 11.36 5.80 -0.32
N SER A 78 12.58 5.93 0.24
CA SER A 78 13.48 4.78 0.42
C SER A 78 13.15 3.94 1.65
N SER A 79 12.37 4.47 2.59
CA SER A 79 11.93 3.76 3.80
C SER A 79 10.64 2.96 3.63
N LEU A 80 10.05 3.00 2.42
CA LEU A 80 8.88 2.19 2.08
C LEU A 80 9.27 0.71 2.06
N VAL A 81 8.49 -0.10 2.76
CA VAL A 81 8.67 -1.54 2.89
C VAL A 81 7.32 -2.23 2.96
N TRP A 82 7.32 -3.54 2.76
CA TRP A 82 6.17 -4.40 2.96
C TRP A 82 6.57 -5.70 3.68
N THR A 83 5.60 -6.30 4.36
CA THR A 83 5.69 -7.61 4.99
C THR A 83 4.41 -8.39 4.69
N ALA A 84 4.50 -9.72 4.64
CA ALA A 84 3.34 -10.57 4.40
C ALA A 84 3.42 -11.87 5.19
N SER A 85 2.26 -12.38 5.56
CA SER A 85 2.01 -13.72 6.08
C SER A 85 0.98 -14.42 5.19
N ALA A 86 0.55 -15.63 5.56
CA ALA A 86 -0.58 -16.27 4.89
C ALA A 86 -1.92 -15.55 5.13
N GLU A 87 -2.01 -14.70 6.17
CA GLU A 87 -3.25 -14.08 6.63
C GLU A 87 -3.35 -12.60 6.23
N GLU A 88 -2.21 -11.90 6.14
CA GLU A 88 -2.18 -10.46 5.89
C GLU A 88 -0.97 -10.02 5.06
N ALA A 89 -1.15 -8.87 4.41
CA ALA A 89 -0.13 -8.14 3.69
C ALA A 89 -0.14 -6.70 4.18
N GLU A 90 0.99 -6.22 4.62
CA GLU A 90 1.16 -4.87 5.16
C GLU A 90 2.24 -4.13 4.37
N TRP A 91 2.03 -2.84 4.15
CA TRP A 91 3.05 -1.96 3.58
C TRP A 91 2.95 -0.57 4.17
N GLY A 92 4.07 0.13 4.22
CA GLY A 92 4.16 1.44 4.85
C GLY A 92 5.57 1.99 4.84
N SER A 93 5.80 3.03 5.63
CA SER A 93 7.11 3.65 5.80
C SER A 93 7.62 3.42 7.22
N THR A 94 8.89 3.01 7.33
CA THR A 94 9.60 2.87 8.61
C THR A 94 10.21 4.17 9.12
N TRP A 95 10.09 5.27 8.37
CA TRP A 95 10.67 6.55 8.76
C TRP A 95 9.82 7.20 9.85
N GLU A 96 10.45 7.54 10.99
CA GLU A 96 9.74 8.06 12.17
C GLU A 96 8.89 9.32 11.88
N TYR A 97 9.29 10.15 10.91
CA TYR A 97 8.57 11.37 10.53
C TYR A 97 7.55 11.16 9.41
N ALA A 98 7.31 9.92 8.95
CA ALA A 98 6.31 9.64 7.93
C ALA A 98 4.90 10.11 8.34
N HIS A 99 4.53 9.92 9.61
CA HIS A 99 3.24 10.35 10.16
C HIS A 99 3.01 11.87 10.04
N VAL A 100 4.06 12.68 10.15
CA VAL A 100 4.00 14.15 10.00
C VAL A 100 3.45 14.54 8.63
N HIS A 101 3.77 13.73 7.61
CA HIS A 101 3.28 13.94 6.25
C HIS A 101 1.96 13.22 6.00
N GLN A 102 1.73 12.06 6.60
CA GLN A 102 0.46 11.33 6.46
C GLN A 102 -0.70 12.15 7.04
N ASP A 103 -0.55 12.62 8.29
CA ASP A 103 -1.63 13.19 9.08
C ASP A 103 -1.55 14.72 9.21
N GLY A 104 -0.41 15.30 8.83
CA GLY A 104 -0.09 16.69 9.13
C GLY A 104 0.39 16.87 10.57
N MET A 105 0.95 18.04 10.88
CA MET A 105 1.42 18.35 12.24
C MET A 105 1.54 19.85 12.48
N THR A 106 1.27 20.27 13.72
CA THR A 106 1.69 21.60 14.20
C THR A 106 2.92 21.47 15.08
N ILE A 107 4.00 22.16 14.69
CA ILE A 107 5.27 22.20 15.44
C ILE A 107 5.30 23.48 16.25
N VAL A 108 5.61 23.36 17.55
CA VAL A 108 5.74 24.48 18.49
C VAL A 108 7.08 24.42 19.22
N PRO A 109 7.65 25.56 19.66
CA PRO A 109 8.91 25.57 20.40
C PRO A 109 8.70 25.00 21.81
N LYS A 110 9.65 24.17 22.27
CA LYS A 110 9.57 23.53 23.59
C LYS A 110 10.20 24.37 24.71
N ASN A 111 11.37 24.94 24.45
CA ASN A 111 12.22 25.59 25.46
C ASN A 111 12.57 27.06 25.13
N ALA A 112 11.94 27.64 24.11
CA ALA A 112 12.22 28.99 23.62
C ALA A 112 10.92 29.67 23.17
N ASP A 113 10.95 30.99 23.01
CA ASP A 113 9.76 31.77 22.61
C ASP A 113 9.36 31.56 21.14
N ARG A 114 10.31 31.11 20.29
CA ARG A 114 10.12 30.94 18.85
C ARG A 114 10.95 29.78 18.31
N LEU A 115 10.44 29.12 17.28
CA LEU A 115 11.21 28.27 16.37
C LEU A 115 12.15 29.15 15.54
N ALA A 116 13.34 28.63 15.24
CA ALA A 116 14.32 29.28 14.38
C ALA A 116 14.86 28.27 13.36
N PHE A 117 14.69 28.55 12.07
CA PHE A 117 15.16 27.70 10.96
C PHE A 117 15.45 28.55 9.73
N GLN A 118 16.06 27.96 8.70
CA GLN A 118 16.37 28.64 7.44
C GLN A 118 15.55 28.09 6.28
N ILE A 119 15.04 28.99 5.43
CA ILE A 119 14.42 28.65 4.14
C ILE A 119 15.10 29.51 3.08
N GLY A 120 15.67 28.89 2.04
CA GLY A 120 16.32 29.63 0.94
C GLY A 120 17.44 30.57 1.39
N GLY A 121 18.16 30.24 2.48
CA GLY A 121 19.22 31.06 3.05
C GLY A 121 18.74 32.23 3.94
N GLN A 122 17.43 32.41 4.12
CA GLN A 122 16.86 33.41 5.02
C GLN A 122 16.49 32.79 6.37
N ALA A 123 16.83 33.47 7.47
CA ALA A 123 16.44 33.07 8.82
C ALA A 123 14.97 33.39 9.08
N ILE A 124 14.20 32.38 9.48
CA ILE A 124 12.77 32.47 9.79
C ILE A 124 12.56 32.21 11.28
N PHE A 125 11.75 33.06 11.92
CA PHE A 125 11.35 32.92 13.31
C PHE A 125 9.84 32.82 13.43
N ALA A 126 9.32 31.71 13.94
CA ALA A 126 7.89 31.43 14.01
C ALA A 126 7.46 30.97 15.42
N LYS A 127 6.25 31.31 15.84
CA LYS A 127 5.67 30.78 17.08
C LYS A 127 5.19 29.34 16.92
N GLU A 128 4.75 29.00 15.72
CA GLU A 128 4.32 27.67 15.32
C GLU A 128 4.56 27.50 13.82
N VAL A 129 4.65 26.24 13.39
CA VAL A 129 4.68 25.86 11.98
C VAL A 129 3.64 24.78 11.75
N GLU A 130 2.73 25.02 10.81
CA GLU A 130 1.77 24.03 10.35
C GLU A 130 2.32 23.29 9.13
N ILE A 131 2.40 21.96 9.23
CA ILE A 131 2.71 21.07 8.13
C ILE A 131 1.38 20.47 7.65
N PRO A 132 0.94 20.76 6.41
CA PRO A 132 -0.30 20.20 5.91
C PRO A 132 -0.16 18.71 5.67
N ALA A 133 -1.24 17.97 5.93
CA ALA A 133 -1.37 16.56 5.59
C ALA A 133 -1.20 16.36 4.08
N ARG A 134 -0.46 15.31 3.73
CA ARG A 134 -0.22 14.79 2.38
C ARG A 134 -0.33 13.27 2.45
N PRO A 135 -1.54 12.72 2.66
CA PRO A 135 -1.73 11.29 2.81
C PRO A 135 -1.15 10.57 1.60
N PHE A 136 -0.24 9.65 1.84
CA PHE A 136 0.42 8.86 0.80
C PHE A 136 0.13 7.37 0.98
N ALA A 137 0.02 6.92 2.23
CA ALA A 137 -0.45 5.59 2.57
C ALA A 137 -1.97 5.53 2.41
N GLY A 138 -2.45 4.51 1.71
CA GLY A 138 -3.85 4.27 1.42
C GLY A 138 -4.08 3.75 -0.01
N LEU A 139 -5.30 3.31 -0.27
CA LEU A 139 -5.72 2.76 -1.55
C LEU A 139 -6.62 3.76 -2.27
N SER A 140 -6.17 4.22 -3.43
CA SER A 140 -7.05 4.85 -4.41
C SER A 140 -7.95 3.80 -5.05
N GLU A 141 -9.00 4.25 -5.74
CA GLU A 141 -9.89 3.35 -6.46
C GLU A 141 -9.17 2.59 -7.58
N GLU A 142 -8.18 3.22 -8.23
CA GLU A 142 -7.33 2.57 -9.22
C GLU A 142 -6.42 1.51 -8.60
N ASN A 143 -5.78 1.84 -7.48
CA ASN A 143 -4.93 0.91 -6.76
C ASN A 143 -5.71 -0.32 -6.26
N ARG A 144 -6.94 -0.11 -5.79
CA ARG A 144 -7.83 -1.20 -5.39
C ARG A 144 -8.11 -2.15 -6.55
N ARG A 145 -8.37 -1.60 -7.75
CA ARG A 145 -8.59 -2.41 -8.95
C ARG A 145 -7.35 -3.21 -9.33
N GLU A 146 -6.18 -2.59 -9.34
CA GLU A 146 -4.91 -3.29 -9.61
C GLU A 146 -4.64 -4.44 -8.62
N LEU A 147 -4.98 -4.27 -7.34
CA LEU A 147 -4.89 -5.35 -6.35
C LEU A 147 -5.92 -6.46 -6.58
N LEU A 148 -7.14 -6.12 -6.98
CA LEU A 148 -8.16 -7.12 -7.33
C LEU A 148 -7.77 -7.92 -8.58
N ASP A 149 -7.11 -7.27 -9.54
CA ASP A 149 -6.60 -7.94 -10.74
C ASP A 149 -5.51 -8.96 -10.35
N VAL A 150 -4.57 -8.60 -9.48
CA VAL A 150 -3.55 -9.53 -8.94
C VAL A 150 -4.18 -10.76 -8.29
N ILE A 151 -5.22 -10.55 -7.47
CA ILE A 151 -5.94 -11.65 -6.80
C ILE A 151 -6.66 -12.53 -7.83
N THR A 152 -7.37 -11.91 -8.77
CA THR A 152 -8.18 -12.62 -9.76
C THR A 152 -7.30 -13.40 -10.74
N ASP A 153 -6.20 -12.81 -11.19
CA ASP A 153 -5.22 -13.46 -12.06
C ASP A 153 -4.57 -14.65 -11.38
N HIS A 154 -4.24 -14.54 -10.09
CA HIS A 154 -3.67 -15.64 -9.31
C HIS A 154 -4.62 -16.85 -9.29
N PHE A 155 -5.87 -16.66 -8.88
CA PHE A 155 -6.85 -17.76 -8.85
C PHE A 155 -7.27 -18.22 -10.24
N GLY A 156 -7.30 -17.32 -11.23
CA GLY A 156 -7.56 -17.65 -12.63
C GLY A 156 -6.48 -18.55 -13.23
N GLY A 157 -5.22 -18.38 -12.82
CA GLY A 157 -4.11 -19.27 -13.20
C GLY A 157 -4.18 -20.64 -12.52
N LEU A 158 -4.67 -20.72 -11.27
CA LEU A 158 -4.83 -21.98 -10.54
C LEU A 158 -5.94 -22.88 -11.11
N LEU A 159 -6.94 -22.30 -11.79
CA LEU A 159 -8.14 -23.00 -12.27
C LEU A 159 -8.09 -23.39 -13.75
N GLN A 160 -6.99 -23.08 -14.46
CA GLN A 160 -6.75 -23.47 -15.85
C GLN A 160 -6.13 -24.87 -15.95
#